data_AF-Q2HC11-F1
#
_entry.id   AF-Q2HC11-F1
#
_cell.length_a   1.000
_cell.length_b   1.000
_cell.length_c   1.000
_cell.angle_alpha   90.00
_cell.angle_beta   90.00
_cell.angle_gamma   90.00
#
_symmetry.space_group_name_H-M   'P 1'
#
loop_
_entity.id
_entity.type
_entity.pdbx_description
1 polymer ?
#
loop_
_entity_poly.entity_id
_entity_poly.type
_entity_poly.pdbx_seq_one_letter_code
_entity_poly.pdbx_strand_id
1 'polypeptide(L)'
;MPPPLLIGFTRSWPILLQAVVSYITAGWPPSQIYVVENTGAQQANARGQLTLQNPLFLNHTILTTLGVNILQTPTLLSFAQLQNFFLAQTYTHNWPYFFWSHMDVLALSFEDGLEGDGLTPRYDQPGYRSLYELALAALRTAREEAAAEGADERKRKWALRFFSYDHLTLVNPAAYEDVGGWDTMIPYYMTDCDMHARLAMRGWGIEDAKAGVITDVASTLEDLSALYRVEGASVGFVDPNPPPPPPKKGEGEGKAGEKGKGEKLKRDGLPVEDGGEEDDLNLAKWHALRETAHRMFDHKHGDRERNTWQLGQHGGEGEPFYYHPAGLAEALDLLTETGREVFRRKWGHRDCALISAAGRTFEDAWKVEKDW
;
A
#
# COMPACT_ATOMS: atom_id res chain seq x y z
N MET A 1 19.09 9.58 -11.54
CA MET A 1 18.95 9.13 -10.14
C MET A 1 17.83 8.12 -10.08
N PRO A 2 17.96 7.04 -9.29
CA PRO A 2 16.85 6.13 -9.02
C PRO A 2 15.69 6.88 -8.34
N PRO A 3 14.42 6.53 -8.61
CA PRO A 3 13.26 7.17 -7.98
C PRO A 3 13.19 6.89 -6.47
N PRO A 4 12.66 7.81 -5.65
CA PRO A 4 12.40 7.55 -4.24
C PRO A 4 11.19 6.61 -4.06
N LEU A 5 11.08 6.02 -2.87
CA LEU A 5 9.88 5.38 -2.35
C LEU A 5 9.22 6.28 -1.30
N LEU A 6 8.00 6.71 -1.57
CA LEU A 6 7.19 7.50 -0.65
C LEU A 6 6.23 6.58 0.12
N ILE A 7 6.27 6.60 1.44
CA ILE A 7 5.35 5.82 2.29
C ILE A 7 4.57 6.78 3.18
N GLY A 8 3.27 6.93 2.92
CA GLY A 8 2.39 7.79 3.69
C GLY A 8 2.08 7.19 5.07
N PHE A 9 2.37 7.91 6.15
CA PHE A 9 2.10 7.45 7.51
C PHE A 9 1.08 8.34 8.20
N THR A 10 0.04 7.74 8.78
CA THR A 10 -0.92 8.48 9.62
C THR A 10 -0.95 7.95 11.06
N ARG A 11 -0.92 6.63 11.25
CA ARG A 11 -1.05 5.99 12.56
C ARG A 11 -0.53 4.56 12.56
N SER A 12 -0.34 3.95 13.73
CA SER A 12 0.20 2.59 13.90
C SER A 12 1.69 2.48 13.57
N TRP A 13 2.51 3.02 14.47
CA TRP A 13 3.97 2.99 14.35
C TRP A 13 4.56 1.59 14.07
N PRO A 14 4.14 0.50 14.76
CA PRO A 14 4.70 -0.83 14.53
C PRO A 14 4.48 -1.34 13.09
N ILE A 15 3.32 -1.05 12.50
CA ILE A 15 3.00 -1.46 11.12
C ILE A 15 3.88 -0.71 10.12
N LEU A 16 4.05 0.61 10.29
CA LEU A 16 4.97 1.38 9.45
C LEU A 16 6.40 0.86 9.54
N LEU A 17 6.88 0.61 10.77
CA LEU A 17 8.24 0.13 10.99
C LEU A 17 8.47 -1.20 10.28
N GLN A 18 7.50 -2.12 10.34
CA GLN A 18 7.54 -3.36 9.56
C GLN A 18 7.65 -3.10 8.06
N ALA A 19 6.79 -2.25 7.50
CA ALA A 19 6.82 -1.96 6.06
C ALA A 19 8.18 -1.41 5.63
N VAL A 20 8.71 -0.42 6.37
CA VAL A 20 10.04 0.16 6.12
C VAL A 20 11.13 -0.90 6.18
N VAL A 21 11.19 -1.69 7.26
CA VAL A 21 12.22 -2.73 7.40
C VAL A 21 12.10 -3.78 6.30
N SER A 22 10.87 -4.17 5.93
CA SER A 22 10.64 -5.16 4.86
C SER A 22 11.17 -4.69 3.51
N TYR A 23 10.94 -3.42 3.14
CA TYR A 23 11.52 -2.84 1.92
C TYR A 23 13.05 -2.79 1.96
N ILE A 24 13.64 -2.41 3.10
CA ILE A 24 15.10 -2.40 3.27
C ILE A 24 15.67 -3.81 3.03
N THR A 25 15.07 -4.83 3.66
CA THR A 25 15.51 -6.23 3.50
C THR A 25 15.22 -6.79 2.10
N ALA A 26 14.22 -6.25 1.40
CA ALA A 26 13.93 -6.56 0.00
C ALA A 26 14.85 -5.79 -0.99
N GLY A 27 15.90 -5.14 -0.48
CA GLY A 27 16.97 -4.51 -1.26
C GLY A 27 16.77 -3.03 -1.56
N TRP A 28 15.72 -2.39 -1.02
CA TRP A 28 15.52 -0.95 -1.22
C TRP A 28 16.54 -0.15 -0.41
N PRO A 29 17.33 0.75 -1.03
CA PRO A 29 18.27 1.58 -0.29
C PRO A 29 17.53 2.48 0.73
N PRO A 30 17.87 2.46 2.03
CA PRO A 30 17.14 3.26 3.03
C PRO A 30 17.12 4.75 2.71
N SER A 31 18.23 5.27 2.17
CA SER A 31 18.38 6.68 1.73
C SER A 31 17.42 7.10 0.60
N GLN A 32 16.75 6.15 -0.05
CA GLN A 32 15.71 6.40 -1.07
C GLN A 32 14.30 6.26 -0.52
N ILE A 33 14.13 5.79 0.71
CA ILE A 33 12.84 5.70 1.38
C ILE A 33 12.56 7.03 2.07
N TYR A 34 11.37 7.57 1.82
CA TYR A 34 10.84 8.77 2.46
C TYR A 34 9.53 8.39 3.15
N VAL A 35 9.56 8.34 4.47
CA VAL A 35 8.33 8.27 5.25
C VAL A 35 7.71 9.66 5.27
N VAL A 36 6.51 9.77 4.72
CA VAL A 36 5.74 11.01 4.73
C VAL A 36 4.84 11.01 5.95
N GLU A 37 5.27 11.72 7.00
CA GLU A 37 4.52 11.92 8.22
C GLU A 37 3.28 12.78 7.95
N ASN A 38 2.14 12.11 7.83
CA ASN A 38 0.80 12.66 7.66
C ASN A 38 -0.04 12.47 8.93
N THR A 39 0.55 12.65 10.10
CA THR A 39 -0.11 12.43 11.39
C THR A 39 -1.03 13.59 11.80
N GLY A 40 -0.77 14.80 11.27
CA GLY A 40 -1.41 16.02 11.75
C GLY A 40 -0.95 16.47 13.14
N ALA A 41 -0.01 15.75 13.77
CA ALA A 41 0.52 16.06 15.10
C ALA A 41 1.56 17.20 15.10
N GLN A 42 1.62 17.96 13.99
CA GLN A 42 2.55 19.06 13.81
C GLN A 42 3.99 18.62 14.14
N GLN A 43 4.71 19.34 15.00
CA GLN A 43 6.08 19.01 15.37
C GLN A 43 6.19 18.08 16.60
N ALA A 44 5.08 17.50 17.09
CA ALA A 44 5.07 16.77 18.35
C ALA A 44 5.97 15.53 18.32
N ASN A 45 5.98 14.77 17.22
CA ASN A 45 6.86 13.61 17.06
C ASN A 45 8.34 14.03 17.01
N ALA A 46 8.68 15.03 16.20
CA ALA A 46 10.04 15.57 16.11
C ALA A 46 10.58 16.11 17.46
N ARG A 47 9.68 16.56 18.33
CA ARG A 47 9.99 17.07 19.68
C ARG A 47 9.88 16.01 20.77
N GLY A 48 9.56 14.75 20.45
CA GLY A 48 9.43 13.66 21.41
C GLY A 48 8.29 13.85 22.42
N GLN A 49 7.19 14.50 22.02
CA GLN A 49 6.08 14.87 22.89
C GLN A 49 4.95 13.83 22.95
N LEU A 50 4.97 12.83 22.07
CA LEU A 50 3.96 11.77 22.01
C LEU A 50 4.54 10.48 22.60
N THR A 51 3.72 9.74 23.34
CA THR A 51 4.12 8.42 23.86
C THR A 51 3.90 7.32 22.83
N LEU A 52 4.53 6.16 23.03
CA LEU A 52 4.39 4.99 22.16
C LEU A 52 2.95 4.49 22.02
N GLN A 53 2.06 4.81 22.96
CA GLN A 53 0.65 4.39 22.88
C GLN A 53 -0.24 5.41 22.16
N ASN A 54 0.28 6.58 21.82
CA ASN A 54 -0.44 7.56 21.02
C ASN A 54 -0.58 7.03 19.57
N PRO A 55 -1.80 7.01 18.99
CA PRO A 55 -2.01 6.54 17.62
C PRO A 55 -1.18 7.29 16.57
N LEU A 56 -0.85 8.57 16.84
CA LEU A 56 -0.11 9.44 15.93
C LEU A 56 1.40 9.41 16.16
N PHE A 57 1.89 8.55 17.06
CA PHE A 57 3.30 8.42 17.39
C PHE A 57 4.12 7.98 16.16
N LEU A 58 5.23 8.66 15.92
CA LEU A 58 6.24 8.32 14.92
C LEU A 58 7.63 8.49 15.53
N ASN A 59 8.44 7.43 15.53
CA ASN A 59 9.79 7.51 16.08
C ASN A 59 10.80 8.01 15.03
N HIS A 60 11.03 9.32 15.01
CA HIS A 60 11.98 9.96 14.10
C HIS A 60 13.42 9.44 14.28
N THR A 61 13.82 9.15 15.52
CA THR A 61 15.17 8.65 15.84
C THR A 61 15.41 7.29 15.21
N ILE A 62 14.46 6.36 15.32
CA ILE A 62 14.60 5.02 14.72
C ILE A 62 14.67 5.12 13.19
N LEU A 63 13.78 5.88 12.55
CA LEU A 63 13.80 6.04 11.10
C LEU A 63 15.13 6.65 10.61
N THR A 64 15.62 7.68 11.28
CA THR A 64 16.92 8.30 10.96
C THR A 64 18.06 7.31 11.16
N THR A 65 18.01 6.48 12.21
CA THR A 65 19.02 5.43 12.48
C THR A 65 19.03 4.35 11.39
N LEU A 66 17.86 4.02 10.82
CA LEU A 66 17.74 3.13 9.67
C LEU A 66 18.23 3.78 8.36
N GLY A 67 18.55 5.07 8.36
CA GLY A 67 18.96 5.82 7.17
C GLY A 67 17.80 6.26 6.27
N VAL A 68 16.58 6.27 6.80
CA VAL A 68 15.34 6.65 6.10
C VAL A 68 15.08 8.15 6.27
N ASN A 69 14.56 8.78 5.22
CA ASN A 69 14.19 10.20 5.24
C ASN A 69 12.78 10.39 5.77
N ILE A 70 12.51 11.55 6.38
CA ILE A 70 11.18 11.92 6.87
C ILE A 70 10.76 13.21 6.19
N LEU A 71 9.57 13.21 5.58
CA LEU A 71 8.91 14.42 5.10
C LEU A 71 7.67 14.65 5.95
N GLN A 72 7.55 15.84 6.53
CA GLN A 72 6.39 16.14 7.36
C GLN A 72 5.35 16.92 6.54
N THR A 73 4.09 16.50 6.60
CA THR A 73 2.99 17.34 6.08
C THR A 73 2.71 18.49 7.06
N PRO A 74 2.20 19.64 6.57
CA PRO A 74 1.87 20.77 7.45
C PRO A 74 0.61 20.54 8.30
N THR A 75 -0.22 19.57 7.92
CA THR A 75 -1.47 19.19 8.60
C THR A 75 -1.85 17.77 8.20
N LEU A 76 -2.86 17.19 8.86
CA LEU A 76 -3.45 15.93 8.42
C LEU A 76 -4.12 16.12 7.05
N LEU A 77 -3.59 15.44 6.03
CA LEU A 77 -4.11 15.41 4.67
C LEU A 77 -5.01 14.18 4.49
N SER A 78 -6.07 14.31 3.70
CA SER A 78 -6.81 13.16 3.18
C SER A 78 -5.95 12.33 2.21
N PHE A 79 -6.41 11.14 1.80
CA PHE A 79 -5.65 10.31 0.86
C PHE A 79 -5.38 11.06 -0.46
N ALA A 80 -6.42 11.66 -1.06
CA ALA A 80 -6.26 12.42 -2.31
C ALA A 80 -5.30 13.61 -2.16
N GLN A 81 -5.36 14.31 -1.02
CA GLN A 81 -4.44 15.41 -0.72
C GLN A 81 -3.00 14.92 -0.52
N LEU A 82 -2.81 13.76 0.13
CA LEU A 82 -1.50 13.15 0.34
C LEU A 82 -0.87 12.69 -0.98
N GLN A 83 -1.66 12.13 -1.90
CA GLN A 83 -1.19 11.77 -3.24
C GLN A 83 -0.75 13.02 -4.03
N ASN A 84 -1.49 14.13 -3.93
CA ASN A 84 -1.06 15.40 -4.51
C ASN A 84 0.18 15.98 -3.81
N PHE A 85 0.35 15.74 -2.51
CA PHE A 85 1.56 16.10 -1.79
C PHE A 85 2.77 15.31 -2.31
N PHE A 86 2.63 14.01 -2.57
CA PHE A 86 3.68 13.19 -3.22
C PHE A 86 4.06 13.75 -4.59
N LEU A 87 3.06 14.07 -5.43
CA LEU A 87 3.29 14.74 -6.71
C LEU A 87 4.03 16.06 -6.52
N ALA A 88 3.66 16.87 -5.54
CA ALA A 88 4.33 18.15 -5.27
C ALA A 88 5.82 17.99 -4.87
N GLN A 89 6.18 16.87 -4.24
CA GLN A 89 7.59 16.58 -3.92
C GLN A 89 8.43 16.35 -5.18
N THR A 90 7.82 15.87 -6.27
CA THR A 90 8.53 15.65 -7.53
C THR A 90 9.09 16.95 -8.11
N TYR A 91 8.35 18.07 -7.98
CA TYR A 91 8.83 19.40 -8.38
C TYR A 91 9.91 19.93 -7.43
N THR A 92 9.72 19.73 -6.13
CA THR A 92 10.64 20.22 -5.09
C THR A 92 12.02 19.57 -5.22
N HIS A 93 12.05 18.28 -5.55
CA HIS A 93 13.28 17.49 -5.61
C HIS A 93 13.73 17.13 -7.03
N ASN A 94 13.01 17.57 -8.07
CA ASN A 94 13.24 17.21 -9.46
C ASN A 94 13.26 15.68 -9.68
N TRP A 95 12.30 14.97 -9.07
CA TRP A 95 12.16 13.53 -9.27
C TRP A 95 11.34 13.26 -10.54
N PRO A 96 11.94 12.68 -11.60
CA PRO A 96 11.21 12.44 -12.85
C PRO A 96 10.15 11.34 -12.70
N TYR A 97 10.32 10.46 -11.72
CA TYR A 97 9.43 9.36 -11.36
C TYR A 97 9.51 9.19 -9.85
N PHE A 98 8.51 8.54 -9.25
CA PHE A 98 8.57 8.09 -7.87
C PHE A 98 7.81 6.78 -7.71
N PHE A 99 8.14 6.02 -6.67
CA PHE A 99 7.31 4.96 -6.17
C PHE A 99 6.53 5.46 -4.97
N TRP A 100 5.32 4.97 -4.77
CA TRP A 100 4.65 5.08 -3.48
C TRP A 100 4.16 3.70 -3.02
N SER A 101 4.10 3.52 -1.70
CA SER A 101 3.59 2.30 -1.09
C SER A 101 2.65 2.63 0.04
N HIS A 102 1.74 1.69 0.28
CA HIS A 102 0.97 1.61 1.51
C HIS A 102 1.92 1.43 2.70
N MET A 103 1.52 1.94 3.87
CA MET A 103 2.28 1.75 5.11
C MET A 103 1.99 0.42 5.79
N ASP A 104 0.89 -0.24 5.41
CA ASP A 104 0.38 -1.48 5.99
C ASP A 104 0.69 -2.70 5.12
N VAL A 105 1.94 -2.79 4.67
CA VAL A 105 2.43 -3.90 3.85
C VAL A 105 3.55 -4.70 4.51
N LEU A 106 3.70 -5.95 4.09
CA LEU A 106 4.89 -6.77 4.26
C LEU A 106 5.45 -7.12 2.89
N ALA A 107 6.60 -6.54 2.55
CA ALA A 107 7.23 -6.68 1.24
C ALA A 107 8.40 -7.68 1.28
N LEU A 108 8.34 -8.71 0.43
CA LEU A 108 9.37 -9.75 0.31
C LEU A 108 9.80 -9.89 -1.16
N SER A 109 11.09 -10.11 -1.41
CA SER A 109 11.59 -10.49 -2.73
C SER A 109 11.20 -11.93 -3.08
N PHE A 110 11.25 -12.31 -4.37
CA PHE A 110 11.04 -13.69 -4.84
C PHE A 110 12.31 -14.54 -4.61
N GLU A 111 12.66 -14.85 -3.35
CA GLU A 111 13.92 -15.54 -3.03
C GLU A 111 13.96 -17.00 -3.51
N ASP A 112 12.81 -17.67 -3.64
CA ASP A 112 12.69 -18.98 -4.31
C ASP A 112 12.80 -18.90 -5.84
N GLY A 113 12.82 -17.69 -6.39
CA GLY A 113 12.83 -17.42 -7.81
C GLY A 113 11.42 -17.34 -8.40
N LEU A 114 11.36 -16.85 -9.63
CA LEU A 114 10.17 -16.82 -10.46
C LEU A 114 10.57 -17.17 -11.90
N GLU A 115 11.26 -18.31 -12.03
CA GLU A 115 11.85 -18.80 -13.28
C GLU A 115 10.81 -19.16 -14.33
N GLY A 116 9.62 -19.63 -13.92
CA GLY A 116 8.51 -19.91 -14.84
C GLY A 116 8.06 -18.67 -15.64
N ASP A 117 8.26 -17.48 -15.08
CA ASP A 117 8.02 -16.20 -15.76
C ASP A 117 9.30 -15.59 -16.37
N GLY A 118 10.45 -16.27 -16.24
CA GLY A 118 11.76 -15.78 -16.64
C GLY A 118 12.20 -14.51 -15.90
N LEU A 119 11.61 -14.21 -14.74
CA LEU A 119 11.76 -12.90 -14.10
C LEU A 119 13.00 -12.84 -13.19
N THR A 120 13.21 -13.84 -12.35
CA THR A 120 14.42 -13.92 -11.52
C THR A 120 14.69 -15.38 -11.19
N PRO A 121 15.95 -15.86 -11.21
CA PRO A 121 16.28 -17.16 -10.67
C PRO A 121 16.21 -17.13 -9.14
N ARG A 122 16.46 -18.27 -8.50
CA ARG A 122 16.58 -18.39 -7.03
C ARG A 122 17.67 -17.47 -6.47
N TYR A 123 17.56 -17.05 -5.22
CA TYR A 123 18.42 -16.02 -4.62
C TYR A 123 19.93 -16.35 -4.61
N ASP A 124 20.27 -17.63 -4.58
CA ASP A 124 21.66 -18.13 -4.56
C ASP A 124 22.21 -18.42 -5.97
N GLN A 125 21.42 -18.19 -7.02
CA GLN A 125 21.83 -18.36 -8.40
C GLN A 125 22.30 -17.03 -9.03
N PRO A 126 23.26 -17.08 -9.97
CA PRO A 126 23.69 -15.89 -10.71
C PRO A 126 22.53 -15.22 -11.44
N GLY A 127 22.41 -13.90 -11.29
CA GLY A 127 21.37 -13.12 -11.97
C GLY A 127 20.07 -12.99 -11.19
N TYR A 128 20.02 -13.44 -9.93
CA TYR A 128 18.96 -13.08 -8.99
C TYR A 128 18.74 -11.56 -8.97
N ARG A 129 17.47 -11.15 -8.90
CA ARG A 129 17.06 -9.76 -8.77
C ARG A 129 16.14 -9.59 -7.57
N SER A 130 16.48 -8.67 -6.67
CA SER A 130 15.64 -8.31 -5.53
C SER A 130 14.37 -7.56 -5.97
N LEU A 131 13.45 -7.34 -5.02
CA LEU A 131 12.26 -6.51 -5.25
C LEU A 131 12.63 -5.13 -5.81
N TYR A 132 13.62 -4.47 -5.20
CA TYR A 132 14.08 -3.17 -5.67
C TYR A 132 14.63 -3.22 -7.10
N GLU A 133 15.41 -4.24 -7.45
CA GLU A 133 15.99 -4.38 -8.79
C GLU A 133 14.93 -4.66 -9.86
N LEU A 134 13.91 -5.44 -9.54
CA LEU A 134 12.75 -5.70 -10.40
C LEU A 134 11.86 -4.46 -10.54
N ALA A 135 11.64 -3.69 -9.47
CA ALA A 135 10.94 -2.41 -9.54
C ALA A 135 11.67 -1.42 -10.47
N LEU A 136 13.01 -1.33 -10.38
CA LEU A 136 13.81 -0.54 -11.31
C LEU A 136 13.78 -1.09 -12.74
N ALA A 137 13.71 -2.41 -12.91
CA ALA A 137 13.56 -3.02 -14.23
C ALA A 137 12.23 -2.61 -14.88
N ALA A 138 11.12 -2.61 -14.13
CA ALA A 138 9.82 -2.16 -14.62
C ALA A 138 9.84 -0.69 -15.06
N LEU A 139 10.55 0.19 -14.35
CA LEU A 139 10.77 1.57 -14.81
C LEU A 139 11.57 1.63 -16.12
N ARG A 140 12.64 0.84 -16.24
CA ARG A 140 13.43 0.80 -17.49
C ARG A 140 12.56 0.34 -18.65
N THR A 141 11.81 -0.75 -18.47
CA THR A 141 10.88 -1.28 -19.47
C THR A 141 9.86 -0.22 -19.90
N ALA A 142 9.17 0.43 -18.95
CA ALA A 142 8.18 1.46 -19.29
C ALA A 142 8.78 2.61 -20.11
N ARG A 143 10.02 3.01 -19.80
CA ARG A 143 10.73 4.08 -20.55
C ARG A 143 11.17 3.63 -21.95
N GLU A 144 11.65 2.40 -22.07
CA GLU A 144 12.07 1.82 -23.35
C GLU A 144 10.88 1.60 -24.26
N GLU A 145 9.77 1.05 -23.76
CA GLU A 145 8.53 0.91 -24.49
C GLU A 145 7.97 2.25 -24.95
N ALA A 146 8.03 3.28 -24.10
CA ALA A 146 7.58 4.62 -24.48
C ALA A 146 8.45 5.28 -25.56
N ALA A 147 9.74 4.92 -25.61
CA ALA A 147 10.70 5.44 -26.58
C ALA A 147 10.76 4.64 -27.89
N ALA A 148 10.21 3.42 -27.92
CA ALA A 148 10.28 2.53 -29.06
C ALA A 148 9.58 3.10 -30.31
N GLU A 149 10.18 2.87 -31.48
CA GLU A 149 9.59 3.23 -32.76
C GLU A 149 8.34 2.38 -33.01
N GLY A 150 7.22 3.03 -33.35
CA GLY A 150 5.93 2.35 -33.54
C GLY A 150 5.22 1.95 -32.24
N ALA A 151 5.69 2.38 -31.06
CA ALA A 151 4.96 2.19 -29.81
C ALA A 151 3.53 2.75 -29.93
N ASP A 152 2.54 1.96 -29.52
CA ASP A 152 1.17 2.44 -29.43
C ASP A 152 1.04 3.59 -28.41
N GLU A 153 -0.04 4.36 -28.53
CA GLU A 153 -0.24 5.57 -27.74
C GLU A 153 -0.24 5.31 -26.23
N ARG A 154 -0.78 4.17 -25.77
CA ARG A 154 -0.86 3.85 -24.33
C ARG A 154 0.51 3.51 -23.75
N LYS A 155 1.36 2.82 -24.52
CA LYS A 155 2.75 2.56 -24.14
C LYS A 155 3.59 3.84 -24.15
N ARG A 156 3.38 4.69 -25.15
CA ARG A 156 4.02 6.01 -25.24
C ARG A 156 3.64 6.92 -24.08
N LYS A 157 2.37 6.85 -23.65
CA LYS A 157 1.81 7.60 -22.52
C LYS A 157 1.56 6.67 -21.32
N TRP A 158 2.59 6.05 -20.75
CA TRP A 158 2.40 5.26 -19.53
C TRP A 158 2.22 6.18 -18.30
N ALA A 159 1.27 5.85 -17.44
CA ALA A 159 1.03 6.52 -16.16
C ALA A 159 1.61 5.74 -14.99
N LEU A 160 1.25 4.46 -14.90
CA LEU A 160 1.45 3.66 -13.70
C LEU A 160 2.02 2.26 -14.01
N ARG A 161 2.79 1.72 -13.05
CA ARG A 161 2.97 0.28 -12.90
C ARG A 161 2.54 -0.14 -11.50
N PHE A 162 1.58 -1.05 -11.42
CA PHE A 162 1.11 -1.63 -10.15
C PHE A 162 1.90 -2.88 -9.80
N PHE A 163 2.27 -3.03 -8.53
CA PHE A 163 2.93 -4.22 -8.01
C PHE A 163 2.07 -4.79 -6.88
N SER A 164 1.33 -5.85 -7.21
CA SER A 164 0.26 -6.39 -6.35
C SER A 164 -0.82 -5.35 -6.07
N TYR A 165 -1.57 -4.96 -7.12
CA TYR A 165 -2.51 -3.83 -7.08
C TYR A 165 -1.79 -2.52 -6.69
N ASP A 166 -2.41 -1.63 -5.92
CA ASP A 166 -1.84 -0.33 -5.55
C ASP A 166 -0.90 -0.37 -4.34
N HIS A 167 -0.62 -1.56 -3.78
CA HIS A 167 0.21 -1.70 -2.56
C HIS A 167 1.61 -1.09 -2.72
N LEU A 168 2.21 -1.28 -3.90
CA LEU A 168 3.37 -0.53 -4.39
C LEU A 168 3.08 -0.10 -5.82
N THR A 169 3.36 1.16 -6.12
CA THR A 169 3.05 1.74 -7.43
C THR A 169 4.20 2.59 -7.92
N LEU A 170 4.64 2.37 -9.16
CA LEU A 170 5.50 3.30 -9.90
C LEU A 170 4.64 4.35 -10.59
N VAL A 171 5.00 5.63 -10.45
CA VAL A 171 4.24 6.76 -10.99
C VAL A 171 5.07 7.59 -11.98
N ASN A 172 4.44 7.94 -13.10
CA ASN A 172 4.86 8.99 -14.01
C ASN A 172 4.14 10.32 -13.67
N PRO A 173 4.84 11.30 -13.07
CA PRO A 173 4.26 12.60 -12.70
C PRO A 173 3.57 13.32 -13.85
N ALA A 174 4.12 13.22 -15.07
CA ALA A 174 3.54 13.86 -16.26
C ALA A 174 2.11 13.39 -16.56
N ALA A 175 1.80 12.12 -16.24
CA ALA A 175 0.45 11.59 -16.39
C ALA A 175 -0.52 12.21 -15.38
N TYR A 176 -0.06 12.38 -14.14
CA TYR A 176 -0.86 12.99 -13.09
C TYR A 176 -1.11 14.47 -13.39
N GLU A 177 -0.11 15.19 -13.89
CA GLU A 177 -0.24 16.57 -14.34
C GLU A 177 -1.26 16.75 -15.46
N ASP A 178 -1.24 15.88 -16.48
CA ASP A 178 -2.16 15.97 -17.63
C ASP A 178 -3.64 15.83 -17.23
N VAL A 179 -3.93 15.09 -16.15
CA VAL A 179 -5.29 14.91 -15.63
C VAL A 179 -5.65 15.87 -14.49
N GLY A 180 -4.72 16.71 -14.03
CA GLY A 180 -4.94 17.67 -12.94
C GLY A 180 -4.77 17.10 -11.52
N GLY A 181 -4.01 16.02 -11.37
CA GLY A 181 -3.75 15.34 -10.09
C GLY A 181 -4.96 14.59 -9.54
N TRP A 182 -4.92 14.24 -8.27
CA TRP A 182 -6.03 13.63 -7.55
C TRP A 182 -7.09 14.68 -7.18
N ASP A 183 -8.37 14.36 -7.33
CA ASP A 183 -9.45 15.28 -6.95
C ASP A 183 -9.60 15.30 -5.43
N THR A 184 -9.17 16.39 -4.81
CA THR A 184 -9.19 16.53 -3.34
C THR A 184 -10.60 16.62 -2.76
N MET A 185 -11.63 16.83 -3.59
CA MET A 185 -13.04 16.79 -3.14
C MET A 185 -13.57 15.35 -3.02
N ILE A 186 -12.81 14.36 -3.48
CA ILE A 186 -13.05 12.93 -3.25
C ILE A 186 -11.91 12.44 -2.32
N PRO A 187 -12.02 12.63 -0.99
CA PRO A 187 -10.87 12.54 -0.08
C PRO A 187 -10.31 11.14 0.15
N TYR A 188 -11.15 10.09 0.06
CA TYR A 188 -10.80 8.70 0.36
C TYR A 188 -11.38 7.76 -0.71
N TYR A 189 -12.36 6.91 -0.39
CA TYR A 189 -12.87 5.94 -1.38
C TYR A 189 -13.52 6.61 -2.60
N MET A 190 -13.39 5.92 -3.75
CA MET A 190 -13.73 6.37 -5.12
C MET A 190 -12.75 7.34 -5.76
N THR A 191 -11.76 7.84 -5.02
CA THR A 191 -10.74 8.75 -5.58
C THR A 191 -9.79 8.03 -6.54
N ASP A 192 -9.52 6.75 -6.28
CA ASP A 192 -8.82 5.80 -7.15
C ASP A 192 -9.58 5.59 -8.46
N CYS A 193 -10.88 5.33 -8.36
CA CYS A 193 -11.76 5.16 -9.52
C CYS A 193 -11.84 6.43 -10.35
N ASP A 194 -11.92 7.60 -9.72
CA ASP A 194 -11.85 8.89 -10.39
C ASP A 194 -10.51 9.10 -11.12
N MET A 195 -9.40 8.90 -10.42
CA MET A 195 -8.06 9.15 -10.95
C MET A 195 -7.72 8.21 -12.11
N HIS A 196 -7.90 6.91 -11.93
CA HIS A 196 -7.56 5.91 -12.94
C HIS A 196 -8.45 6.02 -14.18
N ALA A 197 -9.74 6.34 -14.00
CA ALA A 197 -10.62 6.59 -15.14
C ALA A 197 -10.19 7.84 -15.91
N ARG A 198 -9.84 8.94 -15.23
CA ARG A 198 -9.34 10.15 -15.92
C ARG A 198 -8.05 9.89 -16.69
N LEU A 199 -7.12 9.12 -16.14
CA LEU A 199 -5.92 8.68 -16.85
C LEU A 199 -6.27 7.90 -18.12
N ALA A 200 -7.15 6.90 -18.00
CA ALA A 200 -7.59 6.09 -19.13
C ALA A 200 -8.33 6.90 -20.20
N MET A 201 -9.21 7.83 -19.81
CA MET A 201 -9.91 8.76 -20.71
C MET A 201 -8.94 9.66 -21.49
N ARG A 202 -7.75 9.94 -20.93
CA ARG A 202 -6.67 10.72 -21.56
C ARG A 202 -5.62 9.86 -22.27
N GLY A 203 -5.91 8.57 -22.43
CA GLY A 203 -5.07 7.62 -23.15
C GLY A 203 -3.82 7.18 -22.38
N TRP A 204 -3.74 7.45 -21.08
CA TRP A 204 -2.59 7.02 -20.30
C TRP A 204 -2.69 5.54 -19.92
N GLY A 205 -1.62 4.79 -20.19
CA GLY A 205 -1.51 3.36 -19.88
C GLY A 205 -1.30 3.09 -18.38
N ILE A 206 -2.08 2.18 -17.83
CA ILE A 206 -1.93 1.63 -16.49
C ILE A 206 -1.75 0.12 -16.67
N GLU A 207 -0.64 -0.42 -16.16
CA GLU A 207 -0.29 -1.83 -16.34
C GLU A 207 0.22 -2.43 -15.03
N ASP A 208 0.12 -3.74 -14.89
CA ASP A 208 0.72 -4.47 -13.79
C ASP A 208 2.18 -4.82 -14.08
N ALA A 209 2.97 -4.91 -13.02
CA ALA A 209 4.33 -5.41 -13.04
C ALA A 209 4.58 -6.31 -11.82
N LYS A 210 5.57 -7.19 -11.94
CA LYS A 210 5.98 -8.10 -10.86
C LYS A 210 7.32 -7.64 -10.30
N ALA A 211 7.41 -7.51 -8.98
CA ALA A 211 8.65 -7.19 -8.29
C ALA A 211 8.87 -8.01 -7.02
N GLY A 212 7.80 -8.43 -6.33
CA GLY A 212 7.93 -9.28 -5.15
C GLY A 212 6.56 -9.70 -4.63
N VAL A 213 6.57 -10.31 -3.45
CA VAL A 213 5.36 -10.60 -2.67
C VAL A 213 5.10 -9.40 -1.78
N ILE A 214 4.13 -8.56 -2.16
CA ILE A 214 3.77 -7.33 -1.44
C ILE A 214 2.38 -7.53 -0.84
N THR A 215 2.37 -7.86 0.44
CA THR A 215 1.17 -8.32 1.11
C THR A 215 0.54 -7.21 1.94
N ASP A 216 -0.74 -6.93 1.71
CA ASP A 216 -1.53 -6.00 2.51
C ASP A 216 -1.94 -6.64 3.84
N VAL A 217 -1.50 -6.07 4.96
CA VAL A 217 -1.59 -6.67 6.30
C VAL A 217 -2.23 -5.72 7.31
N ALA A 218 -2.74 -6.29 8.40
CA ALA A 218 -3.35 -5.55 9.52
C ALA A 218 -2.64 -5.87 10.85
N SER A 219 -1.58 -6.67 10.78
CA SER A 219 -0.81 -7.18 11.92
C SER A 219 0.68 -6.92 11.72
N THR A 220 1.46 -7.15 12.77
CA THR A 220 2.91 -7.04 12.74
C THR A 220 3.58 -8.36 13.03
N LEU A 221 4.73 -8.62 12.42
CA LEU A 221 5.65 -9.67 12.84
C LEU A 221 5.98 -9.46 14.31
N GLU A 222 6.04 -10.56 15.05
CA GLU A 222 6.43 -10.52 16.47
C GLU A 222 7.90 -10.13 16.67
N ASP A 223 8.74 -10.44 15.67
CA ASP A 223 10.16 -10.12 15.65
C ASP A 223 10.61 -9.72 14.24
N LEU A 224 10.94 -8.43 14.05
CA LEU A 224 11.43 -7.91 12.77
C LEU A 224 12.81 -8.46 12.39
N SER A 225 13.58 -9.03 13.33
CA SER A 225 14.87 -9.63 13.04
C SER A 225 14.76 -10.87 12.12
N ALA A 226 13.57 -11.47 12.05
CA ALA A 226 13.25 -12.52 11.08
C ALA A 226 13.49 -12.09 9.63
N LEU A 227 13.20 -10.82 9.31
CA LEU A 227 13.45 -10.24 7.98
C LEU A 227 14.94 -10.22 7.61
N TYR A 228 15.83 -10.13 8.60
CA TYR A 228 17.28 -10.21 8.44
C TYR A 228 17.85 -11.62 8.57
N ARG A 229 16.98 -12.63 8.67
CA ARG A 229 17.36 -14.06 8.83
C ARG A 229 18.21 -14.34 10.07
N VAL A 230 18.10 -13.51 11.10
CA VAL A 230 18.82 -13.68 12.38
C VAL A 230 18.49 -15.05 12.98
N GLU A 231 19.52 -15.75 13.47
CA GLU A 231 19.34 -17.05 14.09
C GLU A 231 18.51 -16.95 15.39
N GLY A 232 17.53 -17.84 15.55
CA GLY A 232 16.61 -17.82 16.68
C GLY A 232 15.47 -16.79 16.59
N ALA A 233 15.41 -16.01 15.51
CA ALA A 233 14.31 -15.09 15.27
C ALA A 233 12.98 -15.83 15.11
N SER A 234 11.93 -15.31 15.73
CA SER A 234 10.60 -15.92 15.69
C SER A 234 9.82 -15.48 14.45
N VAL A 235 9.14 -16.42 13.80
CA VAL A 235 8.38 -16.18 12.56
C VAL A 235 6.87 -16.37 12.81
N GLY A 236 6.32 -15.41 13.53
CA GLY A 236 4.91 -15.28 13.86
C GLY A 236 4.44 -13.83 13.75
N PHE A 237 3.16 -13.59 14.02
CA PHE A 237 2.59 -12.25 13.98
C PHE A 237 1.67 -11.99 15.16
N VAL A 238 1.54 -10.72 15.50
CA VAL A 238 0.68 -10.18 16.55
C VAL A 238 -0.29 -9.19 15.92
N ASP A 239 -1.56 -9.31 16.28
CA ASP A 239 -2.58 -8.32 15.95
C ASP A 239 -2.52 -7.17 16.97
N PRO A 240 -2.23 -5.92 16.55
CA PRO A 240 -2.23 -4.78 17.47
C PRO A 240 -3.64 -4.42 17.96
N ASN A 241 -4.71 -4.89 17.31
CA ASN A 241 -6.09 -4.72 17.71
C ASN A 241 -6.86 -6.06 17.60
N PRO A 242 -6.63 -7.03 18.50
CA PRO A 242 -7.24 -8.35 18.41
C PRO A 242 -8.77 -8.27 18.55
N PRO A 243 -9.53 -9.14 17.86
CA PRO A 243 -10.98 -9.15 18.01
C PRO A 243 -11.36 -9.55 19.44
N PRO A 244 -12.51 -9.09 19.95
CA PRO A 244 -13.01 -9.57 21.23
C PRO A 244 -13.15 -11.10 21.19
N PRO A 245 -12.83 -11.80 22.29
CA PRO A 245 -12.93 -13.25 22.33
C PRO A 245 -14.36 -13.68 22.01
N PRO A 246 -14.55 -14.80 21.27
CA PRO A 246 -15.89 -15.27 20.97
C PRO A 246 -16.66 -15.50 22.28
N PRO A 247 -17.96 -15.16 22.33
CA PRO A 247 -18.76 -15.41 23.52
C PRO A 247 -18.66 -16.90 23.84
N LYS A 248 -18.35 -17.24 25.10
CA LYS A 248 -18.32 -18.63 25.57
C LYS A 248 -19.65 -19.25 25.19
N LYS A 249 -19.65 -20.19 24.23
CA LYS A 249 -20.85 -20.94 23.87
C LYS A 249 -21.29 -21.68 25.11
N GLY A 250 -22.36 -21.19 25.73
CA GLY A 250 -23.13 -21.99 26.67
C GLY A 250 -23.59 -23.25 25.95
N GLU A 251 -23.44 -24.39 26.61
CA GLU A 251 -23.98 -25.65 26.14
C GLU A 251 -25.50 -25.49 25.97
N GLY A 252 -25.99 -25.45 24.72
CA GLY A 252 -27.42 -25.41 24.46
C GLY A 252 -27.80 -24.87 23.08
N GLU A 253 -28.24 -25.78 22.21
CA GLU A 253 -29.20 -25.60 21.12
C GLU A 253 -28.73 -25.01 19.77
N GLY A 254 -28.44 -25.93 18.83
CA GLY A 254 -29.34 -26.20 17.70
C GLY A 254 -29.58 -25.14 16.61
N LYS A 255 -28.84 -25.30 15.49
CA LYS A 255 -29.19 -25.02 14.06
C LYS A 255 -29.93 -23.71 13.71
N ALA A 256 -29.30 -22.90 12.83
CA ALA A 256 -29.77 -22.63 11.45
C ALA A 256 -28.91 -21.56 10.76
N GLY A 257 -28.71 -21.68 9.44
CA GLY A 257 -28.53 -20.53 8.56
C GLY A 257 -27.19 -20.40 7.83
N GLU A 258 -26.89 -21.35 6.95
CA GLU A 258 -25.87 -21.22 5.90
C GLU A 258 -26.33 -20.18 4.86
N LYS A 259 -25.69 -19.00 4.78
CA LYS A 259 -25.78 -18.09 3.62
C LYS A 259 -24.54 -17.21 3.49
N GLY A 260 -24.01 -17.16 2.27
CA GLY A 260 -23.17 -16.04 1.79
C GLY A 260 -21.76 -16.43 1.37
N LYS A 261 -21.62 -17.15 0.25
CA LYS A 261 -20.34 -17.26 -0.46
C LYS A 261 -19.96 -15.87 -0.98
N GLY A 262 -19.02 -15.21 -0.30
CA GLY A 262 -18.27 -14.09 -0.86
C GLY A 262 -17.33 -14.61 -1.96
N GLU A 263 -17.37 -13.98 -3.12
CA GLU A 263 -16.48 -14.25 -4.24
C GLU A 263 -15.03 -14.10 -3.80
N LYS A 264 -14.27 -15.21 -3.84
CA LYS A 264 -12.81 -15.18 -3.74
C LYS A 264 -12.28 -14.33 -4.89
N LEU A 265 -11.75 -13.15 -4.57
CA LEU A 265 -10.82 -12.44 -5.45
C LEU A 265 -9.70 -13.41 -5.84
N LYS A 266 -9.71 -13.83 -7.10
CA LYS A 266 -8.67 -14.69 -7.68
C LYS A 266 -7.37 -13.89 -7.70
N ARG A 267 -6.37 -14.33 -6.95
CA ARG A 267 -4.98 -13.90 -7.16
C ARG A 267 -4.42 -14.69 -8.33
N ASP A 268 -3.86 -14.00 -9.31
CA ASP A 268 -3.15 -14.62 -10.42
C ASP A 268 -2.02 -15.52 -9.90
N GLY A 269 -1.96 -16.71 -10.48
CA GLY A 269 -1.29 -17.89 -9.95
C GLY A 269 0.19 -17.70 -9.68
N LEU A 270 0.58 -18.02 -8.45
CA LEU A 270 1.91 -18.53 -8.15
C LEU A 270 1.76 -20.05 -8.03
N PRO A 271 2.55 -20.87 -8.74
CA PRO A 271 2.57 -22.31 -8.53
C PRO A 271 3.01 -22.59 -7.10
N VAL A 272 2.22 -23.36 -6.37
CA VAL A 272 2.71 -24.07 -5.18
C VAL A 272 3.37 -25.32 -5.73
N GLU A 273 4.66 -25.26 -6.07
CA GLU A 273 5.43 -26.48 -6.29
C GLU A 273 5.80 -27.07 -4.94
N ASP A 274 5.20 -28.23 -4.66
CA ASP A 274 5.54 -29.12 -3.57
C ASP A 274 6.74 -29.96 -4.02
N GLY A 275 7.93 -29.77 -3.42
CA GLY A 275 9.08 -30.60 -3.75
C GLY A 275 10.44 -30.19 -3.17
N GLY A 276 10.93 -30.99 -2.22
CA GLY A 276 12.36 -31.17 -1.91
C GLY A 276 12.74 -30.86 -0.48
N GLU A 277 13.46 -31.77 0.19
CA GLU A 277 14.15 -31.50 1.46
C GLU A 277 15.01 -30.24 1.32
N GLU A 278 14.73 -29.21 2.12
CA GLU A 278 15.44 -27.93 2.05
C GLU A 278 16.82 -28.04 2.70
N ASP A 279 17.85 -28.29 1.89
CA ASP A 279 19.25 -28.17 2.31
C ASP A 279 19.66 -26.70 2.59
N ASP A 280 18.83 -25.72 2.20
CA ASP A 280 19.11 -24.29 2.36
C ASP A 280 18.26 -23.64 3.48
N LEU A 281 18.91 -23.37 4.61
CA LEU A 281 18.31 -22.75 5.79
C LEU A 281 17.79 -21.31 5.54
N ASN A 282 18.38 -20.55 4.62
CA ASN A 282 17.90 -19.18 4.34
C ASN A 282 16.60 -19.22 3.54
N LEU A 283 16.50 -20.17 2.60
CA LEU A 283 15.29 -20.38 1.82
C LEU A 283 14.15 -20.88 2.70
N ALA A 284 14.43 -21.83 3.61
CA ALA A 284 13.46 -22.31 4.59
C ALA A 284 12.91 -21.18 5.48
N LYS A 285 13.79 -20.27 5.93
CA LYS A 285 13.39 -19.08 6.69
C LYS A 285 12.55 -18.11 5.85
N TRP A 286 12.88 -17.93 4.57
CA TRP A 286 12.07 -17.11 3.67
C TRP A 286 10.70 -17.74 3.41
N HIS A 287 10.60 -19.06 3.23
CA HIS A 287 9.33 -19.76 3.11
C HIS A 287 8.45 -19.57 4.34
N ALA A 288 9.02 -19.66 5.55
CA ALA A 288 8.30 -19.38 6.78
C ALA A 288 7.77 -17.93 6.84
N LEU A 289 8.54 -16.96 6.36
CA LEU A 289 8.11 -15.56 6.26
C LEU A 289 7.01 -15.37 5.22
N ARG A 290 7.15 -15.98 4.04
CA ARG A 290 6.12 -15.94 2.99
C ARG A 290 4.81 -16.53 3.50
N GLU A 291 4.85 -17.70 4.13
CA GLU A 291 3.68 -18.33 4.72
C GLU A 291 3.07 -17.48 5.84
N THR A 292 3.90 -16.82 6.65
CA THR A 292 3.42 -15.88 7.66
C THR A 292 2.75 -14.66 7.02
N ALA A 293 3.31 -14.10 5.95
CA ALA A 293 2.67 -13.02 5.20
C ALA A 293 1.30 -13.45 4.66
N HIS A 294 1.20 -14.67 4.11
CA HIS A 294 -0.09 -15.24 3.66
C HIS A 294 -1.10 -15.33 4.81
N ARG A 295 -0.71 -15.85 5.98
CA ARG A 295 -1.59 -15.88 7.17
C ARG A 295 -2.00 -14.48 7.63
N MET A 296 -1.11 -13.49 7.54
CA MET A 296 -1.41 -12.09 7.87
C MET A 296 -2.41 -11.47 6.87
N PHE A 297 -2.30 -11.82 5.58
CA PHE A 297 -3.27 -11.42 4.56
C PHE A 297 -4.66 -11.98 4.85
N ASP A 298 -4.73 -13.29 5.09
CA ASP A 298 -6.00 -13.97 5.40
C ASP A 298 -6.61 -13.44 6.69
N HIS A 299 -5.77 -13.10 7.69
CA HIS A 299 -6.21 -12.44 8.92
C HIS A 299 -6.84 -11.07 8.66
N LYS A 300 -6.26 -10.25 7.77
CA LYS A 300 -6.82 -8.94 7.38
C LYS A 300 -8.13 -9.08 6.60
N HIS A 301 -8.21 -10.04 5.69
CA HIS A 301 -9.30 -10.20 4.73
C HIS A 301 -10.35 -11.24 5.13
N GLY A 302 -10.27 -11.76 6.37
CA GLY A 302 -11.28 -12.63 6.94
C GLY A 302 -12.57 -11.88 7.31
N ASP A 303 -13.30 -12.37 8.31
CA ASP A 303 -14.64 -11.85 8.69
C ASP A 303 -14.60 -10.49 9.43
N ARG A 304 -13.59 -9.65 9.20
CA ARG A 304 -13.40 -8.35 9.88
C ARG A 304 -13.47 -7.20 8.90
N GLU A 305 -13.75 -6.01 9.44
CA GLU A 305 -13.62 -4.77 8.66
C GLU A 305 -12.15 -4.51 8.29
N ARG A 306 -11.92 -4.07 7.06
CA ARG A 306 -10.60 -3.93 6.40
C ARG A 306 -9.57 -3.10 7.19
N ASN A 307 -10.03 -2.10 7.96
CA ASN A 307 -9.18 -1.08 8.58
C ASN A 307 -9.11 -1.16 10.11
N THR A 308 -9.46 -2.31 10.71
CA THR A 308 -9.49 -2.48 12.17
C THR A 308 -8.14 -2.24 12.86
N TRP A 309 -7.02 -2.44 12.17
CA TRP A 309 -5.67 -2.17 12.68
C TRP A 309 -5.43 -0.71 13.08
N GLN A 310 -6.21 0.22 12.54
CA GLN A 310 -6.12 1.66 12.83
C GLN A 310 -6.43 2.02 14.29
N LEU A 311 -6.94 1.06 15.07
CA LEU A 311 -7.28 1.20 16.49
C LEU A 311 -6.29 0.50 17.42
N GLY A 312 -5.18 -0.03 16.91
CA GLY A 312 -4.22 -0.81 17.71
C GLY A 312 -3.41 0.01 18.73
N GLN A 313 -3.36 1.33 18.57
CA GLN A 313 -2.85 2.27 19.57
C GLN A 313 -4.03 3.11 20.05
N HIS A 314 -4.22 3.22 21.36
CA HIS A 314 -5.41 3.85 21.97
C HIS A 314 -5.08 4.78 23.16
N GLY A 315 -3.80 5.04 23.42
CA GLY A 315 -3.35 5.92 24.50
C GLY A 315 -3.24 7.38 24.04
N GLY A 316 -2.49 8.17 24.81
CA GLY A 316 -2.20 9.56 24.50
C GLY A 316 -3.20 10.58 25.02
N GLU A 317 -4.18 10.16 25.83
CA GLU A 317 -5.09 11.10 26.47
C GLU A 317 -4.32 12.11 27.35
N GLY A 318 -4.58 13.41 27.13
CA GLY A 318 -3.85 14.50 27.78
C GLY A 318 -2.57 14.94 27.06
N GLU A 319 -2.14 14.25 26.01
CA GLU A 319 -1.00 14.67 25.17
C GLU A 319 -1.41 15.72 24.13
N PRO A 320 -0.46 16.52 23.60
CA PRO A 320 -0.72 17.40 22.47
C PRO A 320 -1.29 16.66 21.27
N PHE A 321 -2.22 17.29 20.54
CA PHE A 321 -2.84 16.75 19.33
C PHE A 321 -3.56 15.40 19.52
N TYR A 322 -3.95 15.07 20.75
CA TYR A 322 -4.79 13.90 21.03
C TYR A 322 -6.15 13.99 20.34
N TYR A 323 -6.52 12.90 19.67
CA TYR A 323 -7.86 12.64 19.18
C TYR A 323 -8.38 11.36 19.80
N HIS A 324 -9.66 11.35 20.19
CA HIS A 324 -10.32 10.11 20.61
C HIS A 324 -10.33 9.12 19.43
N PRO A 325 -9.71 7.92 19.54
CA PRO A 325 -9.51 7.03 18.40
C PRO A 325 -10.81 6.66 17.67
N ALA A 326 -11.87 6.34 18.41
CA ALA A 326 -13.17 6.01 17.81
C ALA A 326 -13.84 7.20 17.10
N GLY A 327 -13.72 8.41 17.65
CA GLY A 327 -14.32 9.61 17.03
C GLY A 327 -13.56 10.01 15.77
N LEU A 328 -12.24 9.79 15.75
CA LEU A 328 -11.44 9.98 14.55
C LEU A 328 -11.79 8.95 13.46
N ALA A 329 -12.02 7.69 13.83
CA ALA A 329 -12.50 6.68 12.89
C ALA A 329 -13.86 7.05 12.28
N GLU A 330 -14.83 7.43 13.13
CA GLU A 330 -16.16 7.88 12.68
C GLU A 330 -16.08 9.09 11.73
N ALA A 331 -15.22 10.07 12.03
CA ALA A 331 -15.01 11.22 11.16
C ALA A 331 -14.44 10.82 9.78
N LEU A 332 -13.54 9.83 9.73
CA LEU A 332 -12.98 9.31 8.48
C LEU A 332 -14.05 8.56 7.66
N ASP A 333 -14.93 7.79 8.31
CA ASP A 333 -16.03 7.11 7.64
C ASP A 333 -17.02 8.11 7.01
N LEU A 334 -17.35 9.17 7.74
CA LEU A 334 -18.20 10.25 7.22
C LEU A 334 -17.58 10.95 6.01
N LEU A 335 -16.29 11.28 6.07
CA LEU A 335 -15.57 11.89 4.94
C LEU A 335 -15.49 10.92 3.75
N THR A 336 -15.36 9.63 4.02
CA THR A 336 -15.35 8.57 3.00
C THR A 336 -16.68 8.52 2.27
N GLU A 337 -17.82 8.46 2.97
CA GLU A 337 -19.13 8.47 2.31
C GLU A 337 -19.41 9.79 1.58
N THR A 338 -18.97 10.92 2.15
CA THR A 338 -19.06 12.22 1.48
C THR A 338 -18.30 12.20 0.15
N GLY A 339 -17.10 11.63 0.12
CA GLY A 339 -16.32 11.44 -1.10
C GLY A 339 -17.03 10.57 -2.13
N ARG A 340 -17.63 9.46 -1.71
CA ARG A 340 -18.46 8.62 -2.58
C ARG A 340 -19.61 9.41 -3.21
N GLU A 341 -20.27 10.27 -2.45
CA GLU A 341 -21.35 11.11 -2.96
C GLU A 341 -20.85 12.19 -3.93
N VAL A 342 -19.69 12.81 -3.67
CA VAL A 342 -19.05 13.73 -4.62
C VAL A 342 -18.73 13.02 -5.92
N PHE A 343 -18.13 11.83 -5.87
CA PHE A 343 -17.86 11.01 -7.05
C PHE A 343 -19.14 10.73 -7.85
N ARG A 344 -20.20 10.29 -7.17
CA ARG A 344 -21.49 9.99 -7.81
C ARG A 344 -22.06 11.18 -8.57
N ARG A 345 -22.01 12.37 -7.96
CA ARG A 345 -22.50 13.61 -8.58
C ARG A 345 -21.60 14.11 -9.69
N LYS A 346 -20.28 14.01 -9.51
CA LYS A 346 -19.29 14.39 -10.52
C LYS A 346 -19.49 13.62 -11.81
N TRP A 347 -19.70 12.31 -11.72
CA TRP A 347 -19.72 11.45 -12.90
C TRP A 347 -21.09 10.97 -13.32
N GLY A 348 -22.14 11.32 -12.57
CA GLY A 348 -23.47 10.78 -12.82
C GLY A 348 -23.46 9.26 -12.91
N HIS A 349 -22.62 8.59 -12.09
CA HIS A 349 -22.50 7.13 -12.03
C HIS A 349 -22.08 6.65 -10.63
N ARG A 350 -22.43 5.42 -10.24
CA ARG A 350 -22.26 4.92 -8.85
C ARG A 350 -21.00 4.13 -8.57
N ASP A 351 -20.37 3.56 -9.59
CA ASP A 351 -19.20 2.70 -9.42
C ASP A 351 -18.04 3.11 -10.34
N CYS A 352 -16.99 2.29 -10.40
CA CYS A 352 -15.74 2.61 -11.07
C CYS A 352 -15.79 2.41 -12.61
N ALA A 353 -16.87 1.83 -13.15
CA ALA A 353 -17.03 1.53 -14.58
C ALA A 353 -17.43 2.76 -15.41
N LEU A 354 -16.76 3.90 -15.17
CA LEU A 354 -17.05 5.18 -15.80
C LEU A 354 -17.00 5.14 -17.33
N ILE A 355 -16.03 4.42 -17.89
CA ILE A 355 -15.85 4.33 -19.35
C ILE A 355 -16.73 3.22 -19.93
N SER A 356 -16.61 2.00 -19.42
CA SER A 356 -17.22 0.81 -20.03
C SER A 356 -18.73 0.71 -19.82
N ALA A 357 -19.25 1.17 -18.67
CA ALA A 357 -20.68 1.09 -18.37
C ALA A 357 -21.37 2.45 -18.57
N ALA A 358 -20.78 3.53 -18.06
CA ALA A 358 -21.40 4.86 -18.11
C ALA A 358 -21.01 5.70 -19.35
N GLY A 359 -20.08 5.21 -20.19
CA GLY A 359 -19.69 5.88 -21.43
C GLY A 359 -19.08 7.28 -21.23
N ARG A 360 -18.51 7.56 -20.05
CA ARG A 360 -17.99 8.87 -19.68
C ARG A 360 -16.68 9.18 -20.39
N THR A 361 -16.52 10.44 -20.74
CA THR A 361 -15.31 11.07 -21.26
C THR A 361 -14.73 12.03 -20.23
N PHE A 362 -13.52 12.53 -20.46
CA PHE A 362 -12.82 13.40 -19.51
C PHE A 362 -13.61 14.69 -19.24
N GLU A 363 -14.26 15.24 -20.26
CA GLU A 363 -14.98 16.52 -20.24
C GLU A 363 -16.36 16.45 -19.55
N ASP A 364 -16.86 15.24 -19.27
CA ASP A 364 -18.20 14.99 -18.71
C ASP A 364 -18.30 15.29 -17.22
N ALA A 365 -17.16 15.44 -16.52
CA ALA A 365 -17.13 15.75 -15.10
C ALA A 365 -18.03 16.97 -14.78
N TRP A 366 -19.02 16.74 -13.90
CA TRP A 366 -20.04 17.68 -13.44
C TRP A 366 -21.07 18.14 -14.49
N LYS A 367 -21.14 17.48 -15.66
CA LYS A 367 -22.02 17.88 -16.78
C LYS A 367 -23.03 16.83 -17.19
N VAL A 368 -23.08 15.70 -16.49
CA VAL A 368 -23.90 14.55 -16.84
C VAL A 368 -25.04 14.33 -15.86
N GLU A 369 -26.15 13.84 -16.37
CA GLU A 369 -27.27 13.38 -15.54
C GLU A 369 -26.92 12.07 -14.83
N LYS A 370 -27.61 11.83 -13.72
CA LYS A 370 -27.50 10.58 -12.94
C LYS A 370 -28.14 9.45 -13.73
N ASP A 371 -27.50 8.28 -13.72
CA ASP A 371 -27.99 7.08 -14.38
C ASP A 371 -28.67 6.07 -13.43
N TRP A 372 -29.08 6.51 -12.23
CA TRP A 372 -29.70 5.68 -11.18
C TRP A 372 -30.91 6.32 -10.50
#